data_AF-A0A6J4TKC7-F1
#
_entry.id   AF-A0A6J4TKC7-F1
#
_cell.length_a   1.000
_cell.length_b   1.000
_cell.length_c   1.000
_cell.angle_alpha   90.00
_cell.angle_beta   90.00
_cell.angle_gamma   90.00
#
_symmetry.space_group_name_H-M   'P 1'
#
loop_
_entity.id
_entity.type
_entity.pdbx_description
1 polymer ?
#
loop_
_entity_poly.entity_id
_entity_poly.type
_entity_poly.pdbx_seq_one_letter_code
_entity_poly.pdbx_strand_id
1 'polypeptide(L)'
;MRGLFFLNASGHLPMPFVQALTAIGFRPVLLSGPQDVKVVDLAIQRTLDALAERGHGDVLLASHDGDFAPHVAALLDEPGRRVGLIGFRELMSTALTELTAAGLELHDLEDDVRAFTVALPRVRVIPIEAFDPWVLLE
;
A
#
# COMPACT_ATOMS: atom_id res chain seq x y z
N MET A 1 -3.62 -3.52 15.33
CA MET A 1 -3.00 -3.01 14.10
C MET A 1 -2.69 -1.53 14.29
N ARG A 2 -1.54 -1.01 13.84
CA ARG A 2 -1.23 0.42 13.89
C ARG A 2 -1.08 0.94 12.47
N GLY A 3 -2.13 1.52 11.91
CA GLY A 3 -2.10 2.13 10.58
C GLY A 3 -1.33 3.45 10.62
N LEU A 4 -0.35 3.62 9.73
CA LEU A 4 0.37 4.87 9.53
C LEU A 4 -0.10 5.49 8.22
N PHE A 5 -0.29 6.81 8.21
CA PHE A 5 -0.61 7.54 6.98
C PHE A 5 0.34 8.73 6.84
N PHE A 6 1.24 8.68 5.86
CA PHE A 6 2.28 9.69 5.67
C PHE A 6 1.77 10.82 4.78
N LEU A 7 1.97 12.07 5.20
CA LEU A 7 1.49 13.27 4.52
C LEU A 7 2.61 14.29 4.35
N ASN A 8 2.73 14.85 3.16
CA ASN A 8 3.53 16.06 2.96
C ASN A 8 2.78 17.27 3.52
N ALA A 9 3.36 17.89 4.54
CA ALA A 9 2.88 19.07 5.24
C ALA A 9 3.80 20.30 5.01
N SER A 10 4.68 20.27 4.00
CA SER A 10 5.44 21.45 3.56
C SER A 10 4.55 22.55 2.97
N GLY A 11 3.32 22.21 2.57
CA GLY A 11 2.31 23.14 2.02
C GLY A 11 1.05 23.21 2.87
N HIS A 12 -0.11 23.36 2.21
CA HIS A 12 -1.40 23.37 2.88
C HIS A 12 -1.81 21.96 3.33
N LEU A 13 -2.16 21.81 4.61
CA LEU A 13 -2.61 20.54 5.18
C LEU A 13 -4.15 20.49 5.27
N PRO A 14 -4.82 19.53 4.62
CA PRO A 14 -6.28 19.39 4.69
C PRO A 14 -6.71 18.82 6.05
N MET A 15 -6.93 19.70 7.03
CA MET A 15 -7.29 19.30 8.40
C MET A 15 -8.51 18.36 8.49
N PRO A 16 -9.60 18.54 7.71
CA PRO A 16 -10.71 17.58 7.72
C PRO A 16 -10.28 16.16 7.35
N PHE A 17 -9.34 16.00 6.41
CA PHE A 17 -8.81 14.69 6.03
C PHE A 17 -7.96 14.08 7.16
N VAL A 18 -7.10 14.88 7.80
CA VAL A 18 -6.31 14.44 8.97
C VAL A 18 -7.21 13.99 10.12
N GLN A 19 -8.30 14.70 10.37
CA GLN A 19 -9.30 14.34 11.35
C GLN A 19 -10.00 13.02 10.99
N ALA A 20 -10.39 12.85 9.72
CA ALA A 20 -11.01 11.61 9.24
C ALA A 20 -10.09 10.40 9.45
N LEU A 21 -8.80 10.51 9.08
CA LEU A 21 -7.79 9.47 9.31
C LEU A 21 -7.70 9.07 10.79
N THR A 22 -7.67 10.06 11.68
CA THR A 22 -7.60 9.83 13.12
C THR A 22 -8.87 9.15 13.64
N ALA A 23 -10.04 9.56 13.13
CA ALA A 23 -11.33 8.98 13.51
C ALA A 23 -11.46 7.49 13.13
N ILE A 24 -10.85 7.07 12.02
CA ILE A 24 -10.82 5.65 11.60
C ILE A 24 -9.60 4.88 12.15
N GLY A 25 -8.83 5.47 13.08
CA GLY A 25 -7.76 4.78 13.82
C GLY A 25 -6.39 4.77 13.13
N PHE A 26 -6.20 5.53 12.05
CA PHE A 26 -4.86 5.76 11.49
C PHE A 26 -4.11 6.81 12.32
N ARG A 27 -2.78 6.70 12.35
CA ARG A 27 -1.88 7.74 12.85
C ARG A 27 -1.34 8.56 11.67
N PRO A 28 -1.79 9.80 11.47
CA PRO A 28 -1.17 10.70 10.51
C PRO A 28 0.29 10.99 10.90
N VAL A 29 1.19 10.92 9.92
CA VAL A 29 2.60 11.28 10.04
C VAL A 29 2.83 12.47 9.12
N LEU A 30 2.87 13.66 9.71
CA LEU A 30 3.03 14.92 8.99
C LEU A 30 4.52 15.19 8.79
N LEU A 31 4.92 15.32 7.53
CA LEU A 31 6.32 15.43 7.12
C LEU A 31 6.57 16.78 6.45
N SER A 32 7.76 17.34 6.63
CA SER A 32 8.17 18.56 5.94
C SER A 32 9.62 18.41 5.50
N GLY A 33 9.98 19.10 4.42
CA GLY A 33 11.30 19.06 3.82
C GLY A 33 11.42 19.96 2.58
N PRO A 34 12.63 20.02 1.98
CA PRO A 34 12.89 20.79 0.74
C PRO A 34 11.96 20.39 -0.41
N GLN A 35 11.74 21.31 -1.36
CA GLN A 35 10.78 21.11 -2.47
C GLN A 35 11.17 19.97 -3.42
N ASP A 36 12.45 19.67 -3.53
CA ASP A 36 13.03 18.61 -4.37
C ASP A 36 13.01 17.22 -3.70
N VAL A 37 12.57 17.14 -2.43
CA VAL A 37 12.55 15.89 -1.68
C VAL A 37 11.14 15.30 -1.67
N LYS A 38 11.00 14.05 -2.15
CA LYS A 38 9.80 13.21 -1.96
C LYS A 38 9.71 12.76 -0.50
N VAL A 39 9.33 13.67 0.41
CA VAL A 39 9.38 13.43 1.87
C VAL A 39 8.54 12.24 2.32
N VAL A 40 7.42 11.98 1.65
CA VAL A 40 6.52 10.85 1.95
C VAL A 40 7.21 9.53 1.64
N ASP A 41 7.74 9.38 0.43
CA ASP A 41 8.46 8.20 -0.02
C ASP A 41 9.66 7.91 0.87
N LEU A 42 10.46 8.94 1.17
CA LEU A 42 11.62 8.82 2.04
C LEU A 42 11.22 8.35 3.46
N ALA A 43 10.10 8.82 3.98
CA ALA A 43 9.60 8.39 5.28
C ALA A 43 9.09 6.95 5.26
N ILE A 44 8.42 6.53 4.17
CA ILE A 44 7.99 5.14 3.97
C ILE A 44 9.21 4.23 3.89
N GLN A 45 10.20 4.53 3.05
CA GLN A 45 11.45 3.77 2.92
C GLN A 45 12.14 3.59 4.28
N ARG A 46 12.38 4.69 5.00
CA ARG A 46 12.97 4.65 6.35
C ARG A 46 12.16 3.83 7.35
N THR A 47 10.83 3.84 7.20
CA THR A 47 9.95 3.05 8.08
C THR A 47 10.05 1.56 7.74
N LEU A 48 10.08 1.20 6.46
CA LEU A 48 10.29 -0.19 6.02
C LEU A 48 11.65 -0.70 6.48
N ASP A 49 12.72 0.08 6.32
CA ASP A 49 14.07 -0.29 6.78
C ASP A 49 14.10 -0.53 8.30
N ALA A 50 13.51 0.40 9.08
CA ALA A 50 13.43 0.23 10.53
C ALA A 50 12.58 -0.99 10.95
N LEU A 51 11.57 -1.37 10.15
CA LEU A 51 10.80 -2.59 10.38
C LEU A 51 11.61 -3.84 10.03
N ALA A 52 12.44 -3.81 8.99
CA ALA A 52 13.40 -4.88 8.68
C ALA A 52 14.37 -5.08 9.85
N GLU A 53 15.05 -4.02 10.30
CA GLU A 53 15.97 -4.05 11.44
C GLU A 53 15.31 -4.56 12.74
N ARG A 54 14.04 -4.22 12.94
CA ARG A 54 13.27 -4.68 14.11
C ARG A 54 13.09 -6.20 14.15
N GLY A 55 13.16 -6.91 13.02
CA GLY A 55 13.14 -8.37 12.94
C GLY A 55 11.82 -9.06 13.32
N HIS A 56 10.73 -8.32 13.60
CA HIS A 56 9.41 -8.93 13.85
C HIS A 56 8.24 -8.02 13.49
N GLY A 57 7.08 -8.65 13.29
CA GLY A 57 5.81 -8.00 13.00
C GLY A 57 5.46 -8.06 11.50
N ASP A 58 4.21 -8.38 11.22
CA ASP A 58 3.67 -8.39 9.86
C ASP A 58 3.56 -6.97 9.31
N VAL A 59 3.78 -6.82 8.00
CA VAL A 59 3.76 -5.53 7.30
C VAL A 59 2.76 -5.57 6.16
N LEU A 60 1.99 -4.50 6.03
CA LEU A 60 1.07 -4.30 4.91
C LEU A 60 1.33 -2.90 4.34
N LEU A 61 1.81 -2.83 3.10
CA LEU A 61 2.14 -1.59 2.41
C LEU A 61 1.04 -1.26 1.39
N ALA A 62 0.38 -0.12 1.53
CA ALA A 62 -0.55 0.38 0.53
C ALA A 62 0.18 1.28 -0.47
N SER A 63 0.71 0.68 -1.55
CA SER A 63 1.44 1.39 -2.61
C SER A 63 1.50 0.55 -3.88
N HIS A 64 1.78 1.20 -5.00
CA HIS A 64 2.09 0.55 -6.28
C HIS A 64 3.49 0.91 -6.81
N ASP A 65 4.21 1.82 -6.13
CA ASP A 65 5.47 2.40 -6.59
C ASP A 65 6.64 1.41 -6.44
N GLY A 66 7.34 1.18 -7.55
CA GLY A 66 8.50 0.27 -7.62
C GLY A 66 9.69 0.73 -6.80
N ASP A 67 9.76 2.02 -6.45
CA ASP A 67 10.84 2.58 -5.61
C ASP A 67 10.89 1.93 -4.21
N PHE A 68 9.82 1.24 -3.78
CA PHE A 68 9.79 0.52 -2.50
C PHE A 68 10.24 -0.94 -2.60
N ALA A 69 10.43 -1.51 -3.80
CA ALA A 69 10.73 -2.93 -3.97
C ALA A 69 11.98 -3.42 -3.20
N PRO A 70 13.13 -2.69 -3.19
CA PRO A 70 14.30 -3.11 -2.40
C PRO A 70 14.00 -3.19 -0.90
N HIS A 71 13.20 -2.26 -0.39
CA HIS A 71 12.83 -2.19 1.02
C HIS A 71 11.83 -3.29 1.40
N VAL A 72 10.90 -3.62 0.50
CA VAL A 72 9.96 -4.75 0.68
C VAL A 72 10.70 -6.08 0.64
N ALA A 73 11.67 -6.25 -0.27
CA ALA A 73 12.50 -7.45 -0.35
C ALA A 73 13.22 -7.72 0.98
N ALA A 74 13.82 -6.70 1.59
CA ALA A 74 14.48 -6.83 2.88
C ALA A 74 13.54 -7.27 4.02
N LEU A 75 12.24 -6.98 3.93
CA LEU A 75 11.26 -7.48 4.90
C LEU A 75 10.97 -8.98 4.71
N LEU A 76 11.03 -9.47 3.48
CA LEU A 76 10.75 -10.87 3.13
C LEU A 76 11.88 -11.82 3.55
N ASP A 77 13.09 -11.32 3.72
CA ASP A 77 14.24 -12.10 4.17
C ASP A 77 14.09 -12.62 5.61
N GLU A 78 13.22 -12.00 6.42
CA GLU A 78 12.98 -12.38 7.82
C GLU A 78 12.03 -13.60 7.92
N PRO A 79 12.48 -14.76 8.45
CA PRO A 79 11.66 -15.96 8.51
C PRO A 79 10.39 -15.78 9.34
N GLY A 80 9.25 -16.16 8.75
CA GLY A 80 7.95 -16.16 9.44
C GLY A 80 7.25 -14.81 9.52
N ARG A 81 7.83 -13.74 8.97
CA ARG A 81 7.12 -12.46 8.76
C ARG A 81 6.18 -12.60 7.56
N ARG A 82 4.94 -12.10 7.70
CA ARG A 82 4.07 -11.88 6.54
C ARG A 82 4.21 -10.46 6.04
N VAL A 83 4.40 -10.33 4.73
CA VAL A 83 4.48 -9.05 4.05
C VAL A 83 3.43 -9.03 2.96
N GLY A 84 2.57 -8.02 2.99
CA GLY A 84 1.53 -7.82 2.00
C GLY A 84 1.63 -6.45 1.33
N LEU A 85 1.12 -6.36 0.11
CA LEU A 85 0.93 -5.13 -0.64
C LEU A 85 -0.57 -4.94 -0.93
N ILE A 86 -1.11 -3.75 -0.65
CA ILE A 86 -2.46 -3.37 -1.04
C ILE A 86 -2.40 -2.42 -2.23
N GLY A 87 -3.18 -2.71 -3.27
CA GLY A 87 -3.36 -1.83 -4.42
C GLY A 87 -4.30 -2.42 -5.45
N PHE A 88 -4.40 -1.81 -6.63
CA PHE A 88 -5.01 -2.46 -7.79
C PHE A 88 -3.95 -3.26 -8.51
N ARG A 89 -4.18 -4.57 -8.70
CA ARG A 89 -3.16 -5.50 -9.23
C ARG A 89 -2.59 -5.04 -10.58
N GLU A 90 -3.42 -4.47 -11.45
CA GLU A 90 -3.06 -3.97 -12.78
C GLU A 90 -2.25 -2.66 -12.76
N LEU A 91 -2.17 -1.96 -11.63
CA LEU A 91 -1.41 -0.71 -11.47
C LEU A 91 -0.12 -0.91 -10.67
N MET A 92 0.12 -2.11 -10.12
CA MET A 92 1.33 -2.42 -9.37
C MET A 92 2.55 -2.45 -10.30
N SER A 93 3.68 -1.89 -9.83
CA SER A 93 4.93 -1.98 -10.56
C SER A 93 5.41 -3.44 -10.71
N THR A 94 6.03 -3.73 -11.85
CA THR A 94 6.61 -5.06 -12.11
C THR A 94 7.59 -5.48 -11.02
N ALA A 95 8.44 -4.55 -10.57
CA ALA A 95 9.43 -4.78 -9.52
C ALA A 95 8.81 -5.27 -8.19
N LEU A 96 7.62 -4.76 -7.82
CA LEU A 96 6.90 -5.27 -6.65
C LEU A 96 6.25 -6.63 -6.93
N THR A 97 5.64 -6.81 -8.11
CA THR A 97 4.96 -8.07 -8.44
C THR A 97 5.92 -9.27 -8.55
N GLU A 98 7.18 -9.04 -8.95
CA GLU A 98 8.21 -10.10 -8.99
C GLU A 98 8.52 -10.66 -7.60
N LEU A 99 8.34 -9.87 -6.53
CA LEU A 99 8.56 -10.32 -5.14
C LEU A 99 7.52 -11.33 -4.65
N THR A 100 6.42 -11.55 -5.40
CA THR A 100 5.46 -12.62 -5.08
C THR A 100 6.12 -14.00 -5.10
N ALA A 101 7.14 -14.19 -5.92
CA ALA A 101 7.95 -15.42 -5.93
C ALA A 101 8.74 -15.64 -4.62
N ALA A 102 8.98 -14.57 -3.86
CA ALA A 102 9.63 -14.60 -2.55
C ALA A 102 8.63 -14.55 -1.37
N GLY A 103 7.32 -14.67 -1.65
CA GLY A 103 6.29 -14.74 -0.62
C GLY A 103 5.56 -13.43 -0.31
N LEU A 104 5.74 -12.37 -1.12
CA LEU A 104 4.90 -11.17 -1.01
C LEU A 104 3.43 -11.51 -1.33
N GLU A 105 2.51 -11.17 -0.43
CA GLU A 105 1.07 -11.30 -0.66
C GLU A 105 0.52 -10.04 -1.34
N LEU A 106 -0.29 -10.20 -2.40
CA LEU A 106 -0.97 -9.07 -3.05
C LEU A 106 -2.44 -9.07 -2.65
N HIS A 107 -2.93 -7.93 -2.17
CA HIS A 107 -4.32 -7.70 -1.82
C HIS A 107 -4.93 -6.61 -2.71
N ASP A 108 -5.96 -6.98 -3.47
CA ASP A 108 -6.71 -6.06 -4.31
C ASP A 108 -7.65 -5.17 -3.48
N LEU A 109 -7.62 -3.86 -3.74
CA LEU A 109 -8.46 -2.90 -3.02
C LEU A 109 -9.97 -3.17 -3.18
N GLU A 110 -10.40 -3.69 -4.32
CA GLU A 110 -11.81 -3.96 -4.60
C GLU A 110 -12.20 -5.38 -4.21
N ASP A 111 -11.50 -6.39 -4.72
CA ASP A 111 -11.92 -7.78 -4.52
C ASP A 111 -11.66 -8.26 -3.08
N ASP A 112 -10.47 -7.97 -2.54
CA ASP A 112 -9.99 -8.54 -1.28
C ASP A 112 -10.33 -7.62 -0.10
N VAL A 113 -10.01 -6.33 -0.21
CA VAL A 113 -10.23 -5.34 0.85
C VAL A 113 -11.68 -4.85 0.88
N ARG A 114 -12.39 -4.91 -0.25
CA ARG A 114 -13.76 -4.37 -0.41
C ARG A 114 -13.85 -2.89 -0.01
N ALA A 115 -12.87 -2.11 -0.45
CA ALA A 115 -12.78 -0.68 -0.13
C ALA A 115 -13.87 0.18 -0.80
N PHE A 116 -14.60 -0.39 -1.77
CA PHE A 116 -15.62 0.32 -2.56
C PHE A 116 -16.99 -0.32 -2.38
N THR A 117 -18.04 0.51 -2.41
CA THR A 117 -19.44 0.09 -2.30
C THR A 117 -20.09 -0.22 -3.64
N VAL A 118 -19.37 0.00 -4.74
CA VAL A 118 -19.80 -0.23 -6.12
C VAL A 118 -18.66 -0.87 -6.89
N ALA A 119 -18.99 -1.61 -7.95
CA ALA A 119 -18.00 -2.10 -8.89
C ALA A 119 -17.33 -0.93 -9.60
N LEU A 120 -16.01 -0.98 -9.71
CA LEU A 120 -15.24 0.04 -10.40
C LEU A 120 -15.11 -0.29 -11.90
N PRO A 121 -15.15 0.71 -12.80
CA PRO A 121 -15.01 0.50 -14.24
C PRO A 121 -13.53 0.25 -14.62
N ARG A 122 -12.97 -0.86 -14.14
CA ARG A 122 -11.55 -1.22 -14.29
C ARG A 122 -11.30 -2.01 -15.56
N VAL A 123 -10.14 -1.79 -16.16
CA VAL A 123 -9.60 -2.62 -17.24
C VAL A 123 -8.58 -3.57 -16.62
N ARG A 124 -8.97 -4.83 -16.44
CA ARG A 124 -8.15 -5.84 -15.74
C ARG A 124 -8.36 -7.23 -16.30
N VAL A 125 -7.43 -8.12 -16.00
CA VAL A 125 -7.62 -9.56 -16.21
C VAL A 125 -8.50 -10.11 -15.08
N ILE A 126 -9.60 -10.77 -15.44
CA ILE A 126 -10.52 -11.41 -14.49
C ILE A 126 -10.40 -12.92 -14.71
N PRO A 127 -10.09 -13.72 -13.67
CA PRO A 127 -10.16 -15.17 -13.77
C PRO A 127 -11.57 -15.59 -14.22
N ILE A 128 -11.65 -16.57 -15.13
CA ILE A 128 -12.95 -16.93 -15.73
C ILE A 128 -13.94 -17.44 -14.66
N GLU A 129 -13.45 -18.01 -13.58
CA GLU A 129 -14.24 -18.47 -12.44
C GLU A 129 -14.85 -17.32 -11.62
N ALA A 130 -14.27 -16.12 -11.72
CA ALA A 130 -14.74 -14.91 -11.06
C ALA A 130 -15.54 -13.99 -12.01
N PHE A 131 -15.64 -14.36 -13.29
CA PHE A 131 -16.37 -13.57 -14.27
C PHE A 131 -17.88 -13.68 -14.04
N ASP A 132 -18.52 -12.54 -13.75
CA ASP A 132 -19.98 -12.40 -13.75
C ASP A 132 -20.39 -11.45 -14.90
N PRO A 133 -21.13 -11.91 -15.92
CA PRO A 133 -21.57 -11.01 -16.98
C PRO A 133 -22.56 -9.95 -16.50
N TRP A 134 -23.28 -10.15 -15.38
CA TRP A 134 -24.27 -9.19 -14.91
C TRP A 134 -23.67 -7.86 -14.49
N VAL A 135 -22.43 -7.83 -13.98
CA VAL A 135 -21.73 -6.57 -13.65
C VAL A 135 -21.37 -5.72 -14.88
N LEU A 136 -21.54 -6.23 -16.10
CA LEU A 136 -21.30 -5.49 -17.35
C LEU A 136 -22.57 -5.06 -18.08
N LEU A 137 -23.74 -5.55 -17.65
CA LEU A 137 -25.00 -5.41 -18.38
C LEU A 137 -26.00 -4.45 -17.72
N GLU A 138 -25.58 -3.76 -16.66
CA GLU A 138 -26.34 -2.68 -16.00
C GLU A 138 -26.10 -1.29 -16.63
#